data_AF-A0A660NAU6-F1
#
_entry.id   AF-A0A660NAU6-F1
#
_cell.length_a   1.000
_cell.length_b   1.000
_cell.length_c   1.000
_cell.angle_alpha   90.00
_cell.angle_beta   90.00
_cell.angle_gamma   90.00
#
_symmetry.space_group_name_H-M   'P 1'
#
loop_
_entity.id
_entity.type
_entity.pdbx_description
1 polymer ?
#
loop_
_entity_poly.entity_id
_entity_poly.type
_entity_poly.pdbx_seq_one_letter_code
_entity_poly.pdbx_strand_id
1 'polypeptide(L)'
;MSYKISADKYAMMYGPTTGDKVRLADTSLVIEVEKDYTTYGDESKFGGGKTLRDGMGQSVTTTSANGDLDLVITNCLVLDYTGIYKADIGIKDGKIAGIG
;
A
#
# COMPACT_ATOMS: atom_id res chain seq x y z
N MET A 1 -6.99 -4.31 -23.05
CA MET A 1 -5.64 -4.89 -23.24
C MET A 1 -5.00 -5.03 -21.87
N SER A 2 -4.38 -6.16 -21.56
CA SER A 2 -3.58 -6.29 -20.33
C SER A 2 -2.19 -5.69 -20.55
N TYR A 3 -1.73 -4.87 -19.60
CA TYR A 3 -0.36 -4.35 -19.56
C TYR A 3 0.40 -5.07 -18.46
N LYS A 4 1.64 -5.46 -18.73
CA LYS A 4 2.53 -6.06 -17.72
C LYS A 4 3.69 -5.11 -17.46
N ILE A 5 4.05 -4.99 -16.19
CA ILE A 5 5.20 -4.22 -15.73
C ILE A 5 6.25 -5.18 -15.16
N SER A 6 7.53 -4.84 -15.29
CA SER A 6 8.60 -5.62 -14.67
C SER A 6 8.63 -5.41 -13.16
N ALA A 7 9.04 -6.44 -12.41
CA ALA A 7 9.12 -6.41 -10.95
C ALA A 7 9.92 -5.21 -10.43
N ASP A 8 11.11 -4.94 -10.98
CA ASP A 8 11.94 -3.79 -10.57
C ASP A 8 11.22 -2.45 -10.72
N LYS A 9 10.50 -2.25 -11.84
CA LYS A 9 9.77 -1.00 -12.08
C LYS A 9 8.57 -0.88 -11.15
N TYR A 10 7.90 -1.99 -10.86
CA TYR A 10 6.83 -2.04 -9.88
C TYR A 10 7.35 -1.65 -8.50
N ALA A 11 8.42 -2.30 -8.04
CA ALA A 11 9.05 -2.05 -6.75
C ALA A 11 9.53 -0.60 -6.59
N MET A 12 10.08 0.00 -7.65
CA MET A 12 10.48 1.42 -7.63
C MET A 12 9.29 2.39 -7.50
N MET A 13 8.10 2.02 -7.96
CA MET A 13 6.94 2.91 -7.97
C MET A 13 6.03 2.74 -6.75
N TYR A 14 5.90 1.51 -6.26
CA TYR A 14 4.93 1.13 -5.24
C TYR A 14 5.58 0.35 -4.09
N GLY A 15 6.90 0.15 -4.08
CA GLY A 15 7.55 -0.76 -3.14
C GLY A 15 7.40 -2.24 -3.53
N PRO A 16 8.12 -3.14 -2.85
CA PRO A 16 8.12 -4.58 -3.14
C PRO A 16 6.71 -5.19 -3.00
N THR A 17 6.47 -6.29 -3.72
CA THR A 17 5.24 -7.09 -3.67
C THR A 17 5.55 -8.57 -3.41
N THR A 18 4.55 -9.44 -3.42
CA THR A 18 4.65 -10.86 -3.01
C THR A 18 5.83 -11.56 -3.68
N GLY A 19 6.69 -12.19 -2.87
CA GLY A 19 7.90 -12.89 -3.29
C GLY A 19 9.16 -12.01 -3.43
N ASP A 20 9.02 -10.68 -3.47
CA ASP A 20 10.16 -9.76 -3.44
C ASP A 20 10.85 -9.80 -2.07
N LYS A 21 12.14 -9.47 -2.07
CA LYS A 21 13.01 -9.52 -0.88
C LYS A 21 13.64 -8.18 -0.57
N VAL A 22 13.69 -7.85 0.72
CA VAL A 22 14.32 -6.62 1.22
C VAL A 22 15.35 -6.97 2.28
N ARG A 23 16.57 -6.42 2.12
CA ARG A 23 17.61 -6.50 3.15
C ARG A 23 17.32 -5.48 4.25
N LEU A 24 17.41 -5.90 5.50
CA LEU A 24 17.25 -5.00 6.64
C LEU A 24 18.57 -4.27 6.89
N ALA A 25 18.61 -2.99 6.49
CA ALA A 25 19.78 -2.12 6.62
C ALA A 25 21.05 -2.77 6.04
N ASP A 26 22.17 -2.67 6.76
CA ASP A 26 23.48 -3.24 6.41
C ASP A 26 23.69 -4.66 6.98
N THR A 27 22.63 -5.30 7.47
CA THR A 27 22.70 -6.64 8.07
C THR A 27 22.71 -7.76 7.02
N SER A 28 22.88 -9.00 7.49
CA SER A 28 22.66 -10.21 6.68
C SER A 28 21.21 -10.69 6.67
N LEU A 29 20.28 -9.98 7.31
CA LEU A 29 18.86 -10.36 7.37
C LEU A 29 18.13 -9.90 6.10
N VAL A 30 17.33 -10.80 5.54
CA VAL A 30 16.50 -10.57 4.36
C VAL A 30 15.08 -11.03 4.67
N ILE A 31 14.11 -10.14 4.47
CA ILE A 31 12.69 -10.44 4.60
C ILE A 31 12.06 -10.62 3.23
N GLU A 32 11.09 -11.52 3.12
CA GLU A 32 10.32 -11.79 1.91
C GLU A 32 8.88 -11.32 2.12
N VAL A 33 8.27 -10.69 1.11
CA VAL A 33 6.85 -10.30 1.17
C VAL A 33 5.98 -11.55 1.00
N GLU A 34 5.28 -11.96 2.05
CA GLU A 34 4.48 -13.18 2.09
C GLU A 34 3.12 -13.02 1.39
N LYS A 35 2.59 -11.80 1.43
CA LYS A 35 1.28 -11.44 0.85
C LYS A 35 1.24 -9.95 0.49
N ASP A 36 0.48 -9.63 -0.55
CA ASP A 36 0.10 -8.27 -0.90
C ASP A 36 -1.43 -8.16 -0.93
N TYR A 37 -1.97 -7.14 -0.28
CA TYR A 37 -3.41 -6.86 -0.24
C TYR A 37 -3.88 -6.03 -1.44
N THR A 38 -2.95 -5.47 -2.22
CA THR A 38 -3.30 -4.65 -3.39
C THR A 38 -4.00 -5.45 -4.48
N THR A 39 -4.79 -4.74 -5.29
CA THR A 39 -5.20 -5.21 -6.62
C THR A 39 -4.33 -4.54 -7.66
N TYR A 40 -3.52 -5.33 -8.39
CA TYR A 40 -2.51 -4.78 -9.30
C TYR A 40 -3.11 -3.89 -10.38
N GLY A 41 -2.67 -2.63 -10.41
CA GLY A 41 -3.17 -1.58 -11.29
C GLY A 41 -4.03 -0.51 -10.59
N ASP A 42 -4.53 -0.80 -9.38
CA ASP A 42 -5.36 0.10 -8.58
C ASP A 42 -4.61 0.62 -7.33
N GLU A 43 -3.28 0.64 -7.36
CA GLU A 43 -2.49 1.09 -6.20
C GLU A 43 -2.80 2.54 -5.78
N SER A 44 -2.97 2.74 -4.47
CA SER A 44 -3.18 4.05 -3.86
C SER A 44 -1.92 4.91 -3.93
N LYS A 45 -1.93 5.94 -4.77
CA LYS A 45 -0.79 6.86 -4.95
C LYS A 45 -1.28 8.30 -5.03
N PHE A 46 -0.72 9.12 -4.15
CA PHE A 46 -0.98 10.55 -4.12
C PHE A 46 0.03 11.32 -4.98
N GLY A 47 -0.39 12.46 -5.53
CA GLY A 47 0.44 13.38 -6.32
C GLY A 47 -0.25 13.90 -7.58
N GLY A 48 0.42 14.82 -8.28
CA GLY A 48 -0.08 15.39 -9.54
C GLY A 48 -0.38 14.31 -10.59
N GLY A 49 -1.64 14.22 -11.00
CA GLY A 49 -2.11 13.24 -11.99
C GLY A 49 -2.08 11.78 -11.54
N LYS A 50 -2.08 11.51 -10.22
CA LYS A 50 -2.07 10.14 -9.65
C LYS A 50 -3.48 9.64 -9.30
N THR A 51 -3.57 8.52 -8.59
CA THR A 51 -4.81 7.76 -8.37
C THR A 51 -5.69 8.37 -7.28
N LEU A 52 -5.10 8.85 -6.18
CA LEU A 52 -5.83 9.51 -5.09
C LEU A 52 -6.19 10.95 -5.46
N ARG A 53 -7.30 11.09 -6.19
CA ARG A 53 -7.92 12.36 -6.60
C ARG A 53 -9.44 12.27 -6.50
N ASP A 54 -10.06 13.43 -6.38
CA ASP A 54 -11.51 13.60 -6.33
C ASP A 54 -12.21 12.83 -7.46
N GLY A 55 -13.15 11.96 -7.09
CA GLY A 55 -13.94 11.14 -8.01
C GLY A 55 -13.20 9.94 -8.61
N MET A 56 -11.97 9.67 -8.16
CA MET A 56 -11.16 8.52 -8.55
C MET A 56 -10.90 7.62 -7.34
N GLY A 57 -9.65 7.50 -6.88
CA GLY A 57 -9.32 6.76 -5.65
C GLY A 57 -9.77 7.49 -4.37
N GLN A 58 -10.14 8.78 -4.45
CA GLN A 58 -10.76 9.49 -3.34
C GLN A 58 -12.28 9.53 -3.54
N SER A 59 -12.99 8.93 -2.59
CA SER A 59 -14.46 8.95 -2.55
C SER A 59 -14.99 10.38 -2.47
N VAL A 60 -16.10 10.62 -3.17
CA VAL A 60 -16.84 11.91 -3.19
C VAL A 60 -18.27 11.78 -2.69
N THR A 61 -18.67 10.57 -2.30
CA THR A 61 -20.03 10.24 -1.86
C THR A 61 -20.11 9.99 -0.36
N THR A 62 -18.97 9.99 0.33
CA THR A 62 -18.84 9.73 1.76
C THR A 62 -18.15 10.91 2.46
N THR A 63 -18.23 10.89 3.79
CA THR A 63 -17.59 11.87 4.67
C THR A 63 -16.91 11.15 5.83
N SER A 64 -16.16 11.91 6.64
CA SER A 64 -15.62 11.43 7.92
C SER A 64 -16.65 10.72 8.81
N ALA A 65 -17.91 11.20 8.84
CA ALA A 65 -18.99 10.58 9.61
C ALA A 65 -19.44 9.22 9.05
N ASN A 66 -19.12 8.93 7.79
CA ASN A 66 -19.38 7.65 7.14
C ASN A 66 -18.22 6.65 7.30
N GLY A 67 -17.13 7.04 7.95
CA GLY A 67 -15.96 6.18 8.17
C GLY A 67 -14.76 6.49 7.28
N ASP A 68 -14.77 7.59 6.52
CA ASP A 68 -13.59 8.01 5.77
C ASP A 68 -12.40 8.21 6.71
N LEU A 69 -11.24 7.70 6.28
CA LEU A 69 -10.01 7.69 7.09
C LEU A 69 -9.47 9.12 7.29
N ASP A 70 -8.92 9.38 8.48
CA ASP A 70 -8.23 10.64 8.75
C ASP A 70 -6.84 10.67 8.09
N LEU A 71 -6.21 9.49 7.98
CA LEU A 71 -4.94 9.26 7.31
C LEU A 71 -4.93 7.87 6.70
N VAL A 72 -4.35 7.75 5.51
CA VAL A 72 -3.94 6.46 4.92
C VAL A 72 -2.44 6.49 4.66
N ILE A 73 -1.73 5.46 5.10
CA ILE A 73 -0.32 5.24 4.76
C ILE A 73 -0.30 4.22 3.63
N THR A 74 -0.02 4.68 2.41
CA THR A 74 -0.16 3.82 1.23
C THR A 74 1.08 2.98 0.95
N ASN A 75 0.87 1.77 0.44
CA ASN A 75 1.89 0.83 -0.01
C ASN A 75 2.95 0.49 1.06
N CYS A 76 2.53 0.22 2.30
CA CYS A 76 3.43 -0.13 3.40
C CYS A 76 3.92 -1.57 3.31
N LEU A 77 5.24 -1.78 3.34
CA LEU A 77 5.80 -3.08 3.73
C LEU A 77 5.74 -3.20 5.26
N VAL A 78 4.78 -3.98 5.75
CA VAL A 78 4.57 -4.26 7.16
C VAL A 78 5.49 -5.39 7.58
N LEU A 79 6.26 -5.16 8.64
CA LEU A 79 7.05 -6.17 9.34
C LEU A 79 6.54 -6.21 10.78
N ASP A 80 5.82 -7.28 11.12
CA ASP A 80 5.23 -7.48 12.44
C ASP A 80 5.25 -8.97 12.82
N TYR A 81 4.99 -9.30 14.09
CA TYR A 81 4.90 -10.70 14.52
C TYR A 81 3.76 -11.46 13.83
N THR A 82 2.74 -10.76 13.33
CA THR A 82 1.63 -11.36 12.57
C THR A 82 2.01 -11.72 11.14
N GLY A 83 3.13 -11.24 10.61
CA GLY A 83 3.64 -11.57 9.28
C GLY A 83 4.41 -10.43 8.62
N ILE A 84 4.92 -10.72 7.42
CA ILE A 84 5.61 -9.75 6.56
C ILE A 84 4.82 -9.59 5.27
N TYR A 85 4.07 -8.49 5.15
CA TYR A 85 3.12 -8.32 4.06
C TYR A 85 3.00 -6.86 3.62
N LYS A 86 2.39 -6.67 2.45
CA LYS A 86 2.19 -5.37 1.82
C LYS A 86 0.71 -4.97 1.90
N ALA A 87 0.46 -3.76 2.41
CA ALA A 87 -0.90 -3.23 2.57
C ALA A 87 -0.90 -1.70 2.66
N ASP A 88 -2.07 -1.10 2.45
CA ASP A 88 -2.38 0.25 2.94
C ASP A 88 -2.81 0.16 4.42
N ILE A 89 -2.45 1.17 5.22
CA ILE A 89 -2.86 1.26 6.63
C ILE A 89 -3.75 2.47 6.81
N GLY A 90 -5.00 2.23 7.20
CA GLY A 90 -5.97 3.26 7.49
C GLY A 90 -5.99 3.64 8.97
N ILE A 91 -5.99 4.94 9.24
CA ILE A 91 -6.05 5.51 10.58
C ILE A 91 -7.31 6.36 10.73
N LYS A 92 -8.03 6.13 11.84
CA LYS A 92 -9.21 6.89 12.25
C LYS A 92 -9.16 7.16 13.76
N ASP A 93 -9.44 8.38 14.16
CA ASP A 93 -9.46 8.82 15.57
C ASP A 93 -8.17 8.43 16.33
N GLY A 94 -7.03 8.52 15.64
CA GLY A 94 -5.70 8.18 16.18
C GLY A 94 -5.43 6.68 16.36
N LYS A 95 -6.28 5.79 15.81
CA LYS A 95 -6.14 4.33 15.89
C LYS A 95 -6.10 3.69 14.51
N ILE A 96 -5.51 2.49 14.44
CA ILE A 96 -5.58 1.66 13.23
C ILE A 96 -7.03 1.21 13.03
N ALA A 97 -7.64 1.65 11.94
CA ALA A 97 -9.02 1.34 11.58
C ALA A 97 -9.11 0.18 10.59
N GLY A 98 -8.08 -0.01 9.76
CA GLY A 98 -8.02 -1.09 8.79
C GLY A 98 -6.61 -1.29 8.24
N ILE A 99 -6.32 -2.53 7.83
CA ILE A 99 -5.11 -2.93 7.12
C ILE A 99 -5.56 -3.77 5.93
N GLY A 100 -5.24 -3.34 4.71
CA GLY A 100 -5.60 -4.07 3.50
C GLY A 100 -5.36 -3.29 2.23
#